data_AF-A0A9Q3F288-F1
#
_entry.id   AF-A0A9Q3F288-F1
#
_cell.length_a   1.000
_cell.length_b   1.000
_cell.length_c   1.000
_cell.angle_alpha   90.00
_cell.angle_beta   90.00
_cell.angle_gamma   90.00
#
_symmetry.space_group_name_H-M   'P 1'
#
loop_
_entity.id
_entity.type
_entity.pdbx_description
1 polymer ?
#
loop_
_entity_poly.entity_id
_entity_poly.type
_entity_poly.pdbx_seq_one_letter_code
_entity_poly.pdbx_strand_id
1 'polypeptide(L)'
;MYGIELHSNKDRYFTIGDNKCQKFGFLPFKRKMTVHKVSPVNLEIEKFKTKEMSEAELSLHLTDIQENEPSNLLYNHKEAFETDKEPLGAIIGHKVEIILNIDRPYKPLFRRPAYPASTKSREALELHIEELVDLGVIRKVGHNEEVEIPTLVIVVWHNGKSRISGDFRALYTYTVPDRYPIPKIQIALTQISQAVYLSTMNSLKGFH
;
A
#
# COMPACT_ATOMS: atom_id res chain seq x y z
N MET A 1 -2.30 24.72 -12.46
CA MET A 1 -2.36 23.90 -11.23
C MET A 1 -1.25 22.86 -11.32
N TYR A 2 -0.52 22.57 -10.25
CA TYR A 2 0.51 21.53 -10.25
C TYR A 2 -0.13 20.19 -9.85
N GLY A 3 0.27 19.08 -10.44
CA GLY A 3 -0.19 17.74 -10.08
C GLY A 3 0.92 16.76 -10.36
N ILE A 4 1.24 15.90 -9.41
CA ILE A 4 2.24 14.84 -9.56
C ILE A 4 1.45 13.53 -9.52
N GLU A 5 1.28 12.88 -10.66
CA GLU A 5 0.70 11.53 -10.76
C GLU A 5 1.81 10.51 -10.92
N LEU A 6 1.98 9.60 -9.95
CA LEU A 6 2.90 8.46 -10.04
C LEU A 6 2.07 7.22 -10.36
N HIS A 7 2.02 6.82 -11.64
CA HIS A 7 1.33 5.60 -12.04
C HIS A 7 2.29 4.40 -11.96
N SER A 8 1.91 3.36 -11.22
CA SER A 8 2.61 2.05 -11.19
C SER A 8 2.26 1.21 -12.42
N ASN A 9 2.59 1.70 -13.61
CA ASN A 9 2.57 0.90 -14.85
C ASN A 9 4.01 0.60 -15.29
N LYS A 10 4.15 -0.38 -16.21
CA LYS A 10 5.45 -0.86 -16.74
C LYS A 10 6.38 0.26 -17.23
N ASP A 11 5.82 1.40 -17.64
CA ASP A 11 6.55 2.64 -17.86
C ASP A 11 6.14 3.63 -16.77
N ARG A 12 6.99 3.83 -15.76
CA ARG A 12 6.76 4.86 -14.74
C ARG A 12 6.90 6.24 -15.44
N TYR A 13 5.91 7.10 -15.28
CA TYR A 13 5.98 8.48 -15.73
C TYR A 13 5.30 9.40 -14.73
N PHE A 14 5.74 10.65 -14.70
CA PHE A 14 5.06 11.72 -13.99
C PHE A 14 4.66 12.82 -14.95
N THR A 15 3.61 13.56 -14.60
CA THR A 15 3.17 14.75 -15.30
C THR A 15 3.50 15.97 -14.45
N ILE A 16 3.77 17.12 -15.08
CA ILE A 16 3.90 18.40 -14.38
C ILE A 16 2.84 19.34 -14.94
N GLY A 17 1.90 19.75 -14.09
CA GLY A 17 0.86 20.72 -14.46
C GLY A 17 -0.44 20.09 -14.95
N ASP A 18 -1.36 20.91 -15.48
CA ASP A 18 -2.68 20.47 -15.97
C ASP A 18 -2.61 19.73 -17.32
N ASN A 19 -1.43 19.69 -17.95
CA ASN A 19 -1.26 19.13 -19.28
C ASN A 19 -0.93 17.64 -19.22
N LYS A 20 -1.97 16.80 -19.09
CA LYS A 20 -1.87 15.33 -19.03
C LYS A 20 -1.19 14.68 -20.24
N CYS A 21 -1.00 15.43 -21.33
CA CYS A 21 -0.31 14.98 -22.53
C CYS A 21 1.21 14.95 -22.39
N GLN A 22 1.79 15.78 -21.50
CA GLN A 22 3.24 15.85 -21.30
C GLN A 22 3.66 14.91 -20.18
N LYS A 23 4.15 13.72 -20.58
CA LYS A 23 4.63 12.67 -19.66
C LYS A 23 6.15 12.70 -19.62
N PHE A 24 6.71 12.79 -18.42
CA PHE A 24 8.14 12.65 -18.17
C PHE A 24 8.40 11.22 -17.71
N GLY A 25 9.07 10.43 -18.55
CA GLY A 25 9.49 9.08 -18.19
C GLY A 25 10.78 9.09 -17.38
N PHE A 26 10.99 8.05 -16.58
CA PHE A 26 12.31 7.77 -16.01
C PHE A 26 13.22 7.25 -17.13
N LEU A 27 14.47 7.71 -17.18
CA LEU A 27 15.41 7.30 -18.23
C LEU A 27 15.77 5.81 -18.06
N PRO A 28 15.74 4.99 -19.13
CA PRO A 28 16.06 3.58 -19.03
C PRO A 28 17.54 3.37 -18.64
N PHE A 29 17.74 2.53 -17.63
CA PHE A 29 19.04 2.17 -17.08
C PHE A 29 19.87 1.32 -18.07
N LYS A 30 21.10 1.75 -18.37
CA LYS A 30 22.13 0.94 -19.05
C LYS A 30 23.51 1.22 -18.47
N ARG A 31 23.77 0.78 -17.23
CA ARG A 31 25.13 0.73 -16.69
C ARG A 31 25.38 -0.62 -16.02
N LYS A 32 26.42 -1.33 -16.46
CA LYS A 32 26.89 -2.53 -15.75
C LYS A 32 27.68 -2.06 -14.53
N MET A 33 27.25 -2.46 -13.33
CA MET A 33 28.03 -2.25 -12.11
C MET A 33 29.36 -3.02 -12.21
N THR A 34 30.47 -2.31 -12.00
CA THR A 34 31.80 -2.91 -11.86
C THR A 34 32.06 -3.19 -10.39
N VAL A 35 32.12 -4.47 -10.02
CA VAL A 35 32.38 -4.93 -8.66
C VAL A 35 33.89 -4.86 -8.38
N HIS A 36 34.32 -3.98 -7.49
CA HIS A 36 35.66 -4.02 -6.90
C HIS A 36 35.66 -4.91 -5.64
N LYS A 37 36.78 -5.56 -5.32
CA LYS A 37 36.92 -6.49 -4.17
C LYS A 37 36.60 -5.78 -2.84
N VAL A 38 35.67 -6.33 -2.05
CA VAL A 38 35.27 -5.73 -0.77
C VAL A 38 35.25 -6.72 0.41
N SER A 39 35.43 -6.16 1.61
CA SER A 39 35.55 -6.80 2.92
C SER A 39 34.25 -7.51 3.40
N PRO A 40 34.28 -8.30 4.51
CA PRO A 40 33.16 -9.13 4.95
C PRO A 40 31.86 -8.37 5.25
N VAL A 41 31.95 -7.13 5.74
CA VAL A 41 30.79 -6.25 6.02
C VAL A 41 30.10 -5.81 4.73
N ASN A 42 30.82 -5.76 3.61
CA ASN A 42 30.23 -5.43 2.31
C ASN A 42 29.45 -6.57 1.67
N LEU A 43 29.64 -7.82 2.08
CA LEU A 43 28.96 -8.95 1.45
C LEU A 43 27.45 -8.93 1.66
N GLU A 44 26.94 -8.44 2.78
CA GLU A 44 25.50 -8.32 3.01
C GLU A 44 24.87 -7.15 2.25
N ILE A 45 25.55 -6.00 2.24
CA ILE A 45 25.11 -4.82 1.50
C ILE A 45 25.10 -5.11 0.00
N GLU A 46 26.12 -5.79 -0.53
CA GLU A 46 26.17 -6.19 -1.94
C GLU A 46 25.09 -7.20 -2.30
N LYS A 47 24.77 -8.15 -1.40
CA LYS A 47 23.62 -9.06 -1.58
C LYS A 47 22.29 -8.28 -1.60
N PHE A 48 22.12 -7.31 -0.70
CA PHE A 48 20.94 -6.44 -0.65
C PHE A 48 20.80 -5.63 -1.94
N LYS A 49 21.86 -4.96 -2.39
CA LYS A 49 21.88 -4.21 -3.67
C LYS A 49 21.48 -5.11 -4.84
N THR A 50 22.09 -6.28 -4.94
CA THR A 50 21.84 -7.20 -6.07
C THR A 50 20.39 -7.72 -6.09
N LYS A 51 19.78 -7.95 -4.92
CA LYS A 51 18.40 -8.44 -4.82
C LYS A 51 17.38 -7.31 -4.96
N GLU A 52 17.44 -6.34 -4.04
CA GLU A 52 16.38 -5.35 -3.81
C GLU A 52 16.51 -4.11 -4.70
N MET A 53 17.73 -3.77 -5.16
CA MET A 53 17.95 -2.61 -6.05
C MET A 53 18.03 -2.99 -7.53
N SER A 54 17.78 -4.25 -7.88
CA SER A 54 17.78 -4.70 -9.28
C SER A 54 16.72 -3.99 -10.14
N GLU A 55 15.62 -3.54 -9.52
CA GLU A 55 14.54 -2.77 -10.14
C GLU A 55 14.68 -1.25 -9.93
N ALA A 56 15.73 -0.79 -9.25
CA ALA A 56 15.91 0.62 -8.95
C ALA A 56 16.40 1.38 -10.20
N GLU A 57 15.70 2.48 -10.52
CA GLU A 57 16.09 3.38 -11.62
C GLU A 57 16.83 4.58 -11.03
N LEU A 58 18.16 4.59 -11.18
CA LEU A 58 19.03 5.67 -10.73
C LEU A 58 19.43 6.60 -11.89
N SER A 59 19.65 7.88 -11.57
CA SER A 59 20.07 8.88 -12.57
C SER A 59 21.49 8.64 -13.05
N LEU A 60 21.73 8.82 -14.35
CA LEU A 60 23.07 8.70 -14.98
C LEU A 60 24.05 9.78 -14.53
N HIS A 61 23.55 10.86 -13.91
CA HIS A 61 24.37 11.98 -13.44
C HIS A 61 24.93 11.77 -12.03
N LEU A 62 24.61 10.65 -11.38
CA LEU A 62 25.16 10.32 -10.06
C LEU A 62 26.62 9.89 -10.18
N THR A 63 27.44 10.36 -9.25
CA THR A 63 28.79 9.85 -9.05
C THR A 63 28.76 8.47 -8.38
N ASP A 64 29.84 7.69 -8.49
CA ASP A 64 29.92 6.36 -7.88
C ASP A 64 29.72 6.42 -6.34
N ILE A 65 30.06 7.53 -5.69
CA ILE A 65 29.83 7.75 -4.25
C ILE A 65 28.33 7.95 -4.00
N GLN A 66 27.68 8.84 -4.76
CA GLN A 66 26.26 9.15 -4.63
C GLN A 66 25.36 7.97 -5.00
N GLU A 67 25.83 7.02 -5.80
CA GLU A 67 25.12 5.78 -6.10
C GLU A 67 25.08 4.85 -4.88
N ASN A 68 26.17 4.81 -4.11
CA ASN A 68 26.31 3.91 -2.96
C ASN A 68 25.63 4.44 -1.69
N GLU A 69 25.51 5.76 -1.53
CA GLU A 69 24.87 6.37 -0.35
C GLU A 69 23.39 5.94 -0.16
N PRO A 70 22.51 5.98 -1.17
CA PRO A 70 21.14 5.50 -1.07
C PRO A 70 21.06 4.02 -0.72
N SER A 71 21.93 3.18 -1.30
CA SER A 71 21.95 1.75 -0.99
C SER A 71 22.26 1.50 0.48
N ASN A 72 23.23 2.23 1.03
CA ASN A 72 23.59 2.11 2.45
C ASN A 72 22.46 2.62 3.34
N LEU A 73 21.81 3.74 2.97
CA LEU A 73 20.66 4.28 3.69
C LEU A 73 19.50 3.26 3.72
N LEU A 74 19.15 2.69 2.57
CA LEU A 74 18.08 1.69 2.45
C LEU A 74 18.42 0.42 3.21
N TYR A 75 19.66 -0.05 3.17
CA TYR A 75 20.10 -1.21 3.94
C TYR A 75 20.00 -0.95 5.46
N ASN A 76 20.40 0.24 5.92
CA ASN A 76 20.32 0.62 7.33
C ASN A 76 18.87 0.76 7.83
N HIS A 77 17.94 1.11 6.93
CA HIS A 77 16.51 1.25 7.22
C HIS A 77 15.66 0.14 6.59
N LYS A 78 16.25 -1.03 6.30
CA LYS A 78 15.57 -2.13 5.58
C LYS A 78 14.29 -2.61 6.25
N GLU A 79 14.19 -2.50 7.56
CA GLU A 79 13.01 -2.87 8.36
C GLU A 79 11.82 -1.93 8.13
N ALA A 80 12.03 -0.72 7.61
CA ALA A 80 10.95 0.21 7.28
C ALA A 80 10.25 -0.11 5.95
N PHE A 81 10.79 -1.05 5.17
CA PHE A 81 10.28 -1.43 3.86
C PHE A 81 9.70 -2.84 3.89
N GLU A 82 8.71 -3.08 3.04
CA GLU A 82 8.13 -4.41 2.85
C GLU A 82 9.20 -5.40 2.36
N THR A 83 9.16 -6.62 2.88
CA THR A 83 9.93 -7.74 2.32
C THR A 83 9.03 -8.95 2.09
N ASP A 84 9.47 -9.90 1.27
CA ASP A 84 8.75 -11.15 1.00
C ASP A 84 8.35 -11.92 2.27
N LYS A 85 9.10 -11.73 3.38
CA LYS A 85 8.89 -12.42 4.66
C LYS A 85 7.98 -11.66 5.61
N GLU A 86 8.01 -10.33 5.55
CA GLU A 86 7.24 -9.44 6.42
C GLU A 86 6.52 -8.43 5.51
N PRO A 87 5.42 -8.87 4.87
CA PRO A 87 4.73 -8.05 3.87
C PRO A 87 3.87 -6.95 4.50
N LEU A 88 3.69 -6.97 5.83
CA LEU A 88 2.80 -6.06 6.55
C LEU A 88 3.44 -5.59 7.85
N GLY A 89 3.55 -4.27 7.99
CA GLY A 89 3.75 -3.64 9.30
C GLY A 89 2.43 -3.54 10.05
N ALA A 90 2.48 -3.50 11.38
CA ALA A 90 1.32 -3.27 12.23
C ALA A 90 1.63 -2.21 13.29
N ILE A 91 0.68 -1.30 13.54
CA ILE A 91 0.80 -0.32 14.62
C ILE A 91 0.54 -1.03 15.95
N ILE A 92 1.57 -1.13 16.79
CA ILE A 92 1.47 -1.78 18.10
C ILE A 92 0.84 -0.83 19.11
N GLY A 93 -0.15 -1.30 19.87
CA GLY A 93 -0.71 -0.59 21.02
C GLY A 93 -1.84 0.39 20.72
N HIS A 94 -2.20 0.59 19.45
CA HIS A 94 -3.33 1.43 19.06
C HIS A 94 -4.46 0.59 18.47
N LYS A 95 -5.67 0.74 19.01
CA LYS A 95 -6.89 0.14 18.47
C LYS A 95 -7.81 1.24 18.00
N VAL A 96 -8.45 1.02 16.85
CA VAL A 96 -9.47 1.94 16.33
C VAL A 96 -10.81 1.57 16.95
N GLU A 97 -11.41 2.51 17.66
CA GLU A 97 -12.77 2.37 18.18
C GLU A 97 -13.77 2.95 17.17
N ILE A 98 -14.72 2.13 16.72
CA ILE A 98 -15.81 2.57 15.84
C ILE A 98 -17.01 2.91 16.72
N ILE A 99 -17.28 4.21 16.86
CA ILE A 99 -18.40 4.71 17.66
C ILE A 99 -19.69 4.64 16.83
N LEU A 100 -20.72 4.01 17.40
CA LEU A 100 -22.05 3.93 16.79
C LEU A 100 -23.02 4.93 17.44
N ASN A 101 -24.02 5.38 16.70
CA ASN A 101 -25.09 6.26 17.17
C ASN A 101 -26.33 5.49 17.65
N ILE A 102 -26.19 4.18 17.88
CA ILE A 102 -27.23 3.27 18.33
C ILE A 102 -26.67 2.34 19.40
N ASP A 103 -27.53 1.90 20.30
CA ASP A 103 -27.22 0.90 21.31
C ASP A 103 -27.74 -0.49 20.93
N ARG A 104 -27.30 -1.50 21.68
CA ARG A 104 -27.81 -2.86 21.56
C ARG A 104 -29.27 -2.93 22.04
N PRO A 105 -30.10 -3.80 21.44
CA PRO A 105 -29.79 -4.73 20.35
C PRO A 105 -29.72 -4.03 18.99
N TYR A 106 -28.71 -4.39 18.18
CA TYR A 106 -28.56 -3.80 16.86
C TYR A 106 -29.67 -4.21 15.89
N LYS A 107 -29.98 -3.31 14.95
CA LYS A 107 -31.09 -3.47 14.01
C LYS A 107 -30.89 -4.69 13.09
N PRO A 108 -31.99 -5.32 12.62
CA PRO A 108 -31.93 -6.45 11.68
C PRO A 108 -31.14 -6.16 10.40
N LEU A 109 -31.00 -4.87 10.02
CA LEU A 109 -30.24 -4.45 8.83
C LEU A 109 -28.78 -4.91 8.84
N PHE A 110 -28.19 -5.13 10.00
CA PHE A 110 -26.84 -5.69 10.14
C PHE A 110 -26.79 -7.20 9.90
N ARG A 111 -27.90 -7.92 10.10
CA ARG A 111 -27.98 -9.38 10.02
C ARG A 111 -28.51 -9.81 8.66
N ARG A 112 -27.77 -9.47 7.61
CA ARG A 112 -28.10 -9.88 6.25
C ARG A 112 -27.40 -11.21 5.90
N PRO A 113 -28.04 -12.07 5.09
CA PRO A 113 -27.37 -13.25 4.56
C PRO A 113 -26.23 -12.84 3.61
N ALA A 114 -25.27 -13.73 3.42
CA ALA A 114 -24.23 -13.57 2.42
C ALA A 114 -24.84 -13.37 1.03
N TYR A 115 -24.20 -12.54 0.22
CA TYR A 115 -24.63 -12.36 -1.17
C TYR A 115 -24.45 -13.65 -1.96
N PRO A 116 -25.40 -14.01 -2.84
CA PRO A 116 -25.20 -15.09 -3.79
C PRO A 116 -23.97 -14.80 -4.65
N ALA A 117 -23.06 -15.77 -4.75
CA ALA A 117 -21.83 -15.66 -5.52
C ALA A 117 -21.77 -16.76 -6.58
N SER A 118 -21.36 -16.41 -7.80
CA SER A 118 -21.07 -17.38 -8.86
C SER A 118 -19.88 -18.27 -8.46
N THR A 119 -19.74 -19.46 -9.06
CA THR A 119 -18.62 -20.38 -8.80
C THR A 119 -17.26 -19.68 -8.89
N LYS A 120 -17.05 -18.93 -9.99
CA LYS A 120 -15.83 -18.12 -10.20
C LYS A 120 -15.60 -17.08 -9.08
N SER A 121 -16.67 -16.47 -8.57
CA SER A 121 -16.55 -15.48 -7.49
C SER A 121 -16.28 -16.14 -6.13
N ARG A 122 -16.79 -17.35 -5.90
CA ARG A 122 -16.51 -18.13 -4.70
C ARG A 122 -15.05 -18.56 -4.64
N GLU A 123 -14.53 -19.11 -5.73
CA GLU A 123 -13.11 -19.49 -5.84
C GLU A 123 -12.20 -18.29 -5.59
N ALA A 124 -12.50 -17.14 -6.21
CA ALA A 124 -11.75 -15.91 -5.97
C ALA A 124 -11.86 -15.42 -4.52
N LEU A 125 -13.05 -15.54 -3.92
CA LEU A 125 -13.27 -15.14 -2.53
C LEU A 125 -12.47 -16.02 -1.56
N GLU A 126 -12.46 -17.33 -1.77
CA GLU A 126 -11.70 -18.29 -0.96
C GLU A 126 -10.19 -17.99 -1.03
N LEU A 127 -9.65 -17.79 -2.22
CA LEU A 127 -8.24 -17.43 -2.41
C LEU A 127 -7.85 -16.15 -1.65
N HIS A 128 -8.61 -15.07 -1.80
CA HIS A 128 -8.33 -13.81 -1.12
C HIS A 128 -8.52 -13.91 0.41
N ILE A 129 -9.46 -14.73 0.89
CA ILE A 129 -9.64 -14.98 2.33
C ILE A 129 -8.44 -15.74 2.90
N GLU A 130 -7.96 -16.78 2.21
CA GLU A 130 -6.77 -17.53 2.63
C GLU A 130 -5.56 -16.61 2.71
N GLU A 131 -5.32 -15.78 1.69
CA GLU A 131 -4.24 -14.79 1.72
C GLU A 131 -4.34 -13.84 2.93
N LEU A 132 -5.53 -13.33 3.25
CA LEU A 132 -5.71 -12.45 4.40
C LEU A 132 -5.56 -13.16 5.75
N VAL A 133 -5.89 -14.45 5.83
CA VAL A 133 -5.66 -15.28 7.03
C VAL A 133 -4.17 -15.54 7.21
N ASP A 134 -3.46 -15.90 6.15
CA ASP A 134 -2.02 -16.15 6.18
C ASP A 134 -1.24 -14.89 6.54
N LEU A 135 -1.72 -13.73 6.08
CA LEU A 135 -1.20 -12.41 6.46
C LEU A 135 -1.59 -11.97 7.89
N GLY A 136 -2.44 -12.73 8.59
CA GLY A 136 -2.90 -12.39 9.94
C GLY A 136 -3.85 -11.20 10.02
N VAL A 137 -4.36 -10.71 8.89
CA VAL A 137 -5.29 -9.56 8.82
C VAL A 137 -6.68 -9.95 9.31
N ILE A 138 -7.13 -11.16 8.98
CA ILE A 138 -8.41 -11.71 9.43
C ILE A 138 -8.20 -13.06 10.11
N ARG A 139 -9.17 -13.46 10.93
CA ARG A 139 -9.17 -14.77 11.59
C ARG A 139 -10.53 -15.43 11.51
N LYS A 140 -10.54 -16.75 11.66
CA LYS A 140 -11.77 -17.49 11.91
C LYS A 140 -12.33 -17.10 13.27
N VAL A 141 -13.64 -16.87 13.32
CA VAL A 141 -14.38 -16.62 14.57
C VAL A 141 -14.74 -17.97 15.19
N GLY A 142 -14.47 -18.17 16.47
CA GLY A 142 -14.78 -19.40 17.17
C GLY A 142 -16.29 -19.63 17.33
N HIS A 143 -16.70 -20.88 17.51
CA HIS A 143 -18.12 -21.25 17.69
C HIS A 143 -18.81 -20.56 18.88
N ASN A 144 -18.04 -20.15 19.89
CA ASN A 144 -18.54 -19.51 21.11
C ASN A 144 -18.45 -17.97 21.06
N GLU A 145 -17.97 -17.40 19.95
CA GLU A 145 -17.85 -15.95 19.78
C GLU A 145 -19.06 -15.42 18.98
N GLU A 146 -19.81 -14.50 19.57
CA GLU A 146 -20.92 -13.85 18.87
C GLU A 146 -20.40 -12.71 17.98
N VAL A 147 -20.75 -12.76 16.68
CA VAL A 147 -20.50 -11.65 15.76
C VAL A 147 -21.74 -10.77 15.70
N GLU A 148 -21.67 -9.61 16.33
CA GLU A 148 -22.82 -8.72 16.46
C GLU A 148 -23.16 -7.98 15.16
N ILE A 149 -22.12 -7.63 14.39
CA ILE A 149 -22.22 -6.91 13.11
C ILE A 149 -21.39 -7.67 12.06
N PRO A 150 -22.01 -8.59 11.29
CA PRO A 150 -21.30 -9.25 10.20
C PRO A 150 -21.09 -8.27 9.04
N THR A 151 -19.86 -8.19 8.54
CA THR A 151 -19.56 -7.44 7.32
C THR A 151 -19.75 -8.34 6.12
N LEU A 152 -20.64 -7.94 5.21
CA LEU A 152 -20.81 -8.64 3.94
C LEU A 152 -19.66 -8.30 3.00
N VAL A 153 -19.24 -9.27 2.21
CA VAL A 153 -18.17 -9.11 1.23
C VAL A 153 -18.66 -9.50 -0.16
N ILE A 154 -18.15 -8.79 -1.17
CA ILE A 154 -18.37 -9.07 -2.59
C ILE A 154 -17.04 -9.12 -3.33
N VAL A 155 -17.01 -9.84 -4.45
CA VAL A 155 -15.86 -9.84 -5.35
C VAL A 155 -16.10 -8.87 -6.50
N VAL A 156 -15.18 -7.93 -6.68
CA VAL A 156 -15.19 -6.96 -7.78
C VAL A 156 -14.09 -7.33 -8.78
N TRP A 157 -14.43 -7.31 -10.06
CA TRP A 157 -13.50 -7.65 -11.15
C TRP A 157 -13.12 -6.40 -11.92
N HIS A 158 -11.82 -6.22 -12.18
CA HIS A 158 -11.29 -5.14 -13.02
C HIS A 158 -10.05 -5.62 -13.76
N ASN A 159 -10.02 -5.45 -15.09
CA ASN A 159 -8.91 -5.88 -15.97
C ASN A 159 -8.46 -7.34 -15.73
N GLY A 160 -9.42 -8.25 -15.56
CA GLY A 160 -9.16 -9.68 -15.31
C GLY A 160 -8.69 -10.03 -13.89
N LYS A 161 -8.46 -9.04 -13.02
CA LYS A 161 -8.09 -9.26 -11.61
C LYS A 161 -9.32 -9.12 -10.71
N SER A 162 -9.43 -9.97 -9.71
CA SER A 162 -10.46 -9.91 -8.65
C SER A 162 -9.94 -9.16 -7.43
N ARG A 163 -10.85 -8.54 -6.67
CA ARG A 163 -10.61 -7.94 -5.34
C ARG A 163 -11.80 -8.21 -4.44
N ILE A 164 -11.57 -8.46 -3.15
CA ILE A 164 -12.62 -8.43 -2.13
C ILE A 164 -12.96 -6.97 -1.80
N SER A 165 -14.25 -6.66 -1.70
CA SER A 165 -14.75 -5.39 -1.17
C SER A 165 -15.78 -5.66 -0.09
N GLY A 166 -15.60 -5.04 1.08
CA GLY A 166 -16.59 -5.03 2.16
C GLY A 166 -17.75 -4.09 1.85
N ASP A 167 -18.97 -4.49 2.16
CA ASP A 167 -20.17 -3.67 2.08
C ASP A 167 -20.50 -3.05 3.45
N PHE A 168 -19.96 -1.86 3.67
CA PHE A 168 -20.12 -1.10 4.91
C PHE A 168 -21.30 -0.14 4.91
N ARG A 169 -22.18 -0.16 3.89
CA ARG A 169 -23.26 0.84 3.75
C ARG A 169 -24.22 0.84 4.93
N ALA A 170 -24.59 -0.35 5.42
CA ALA A 170 -25.43 -0.48 6.60
C ALA A 170 -24.71 0.07 7.85
N LEU A 171 -23.43 -0.26 8.03
CA LEU A 171 -22.61 0.23 9.14
C LEU A 171 -22.48 1.75 9.15
N TYR A 172 -22.14 2.36 8.00
CA TYR A 172 -21.99 3.81 7.89
C TYR A 172 -23.25 4.61 8.22
N THR A 173 -24.44 4.01 8.07
CA THR A 173 -25.71 4.68 8.48
C THR A 173 -25.76 4.90 10.00
N TYR A 174 -25.02 4.10 10.76
CA TYR A 174 -25.04 4.08 12.21
C TYR A 174 -23.69 4.46 12.85
N THR A 175 -22.67 4.77 12.06
CA THR A 175 -21.36 5.22 12.56
C THR A 175 -21.39 6.73 12.80
N VAL A 176 -20.87 7.17 13.94
CA VAL A 176 -20.63 8.59 14.20
C VAL A 176 -19.44 9.05 13.34
N PRO A 177 -19.60 10.06 12.45
CA PRO A 177 -18.50 10.50 11.60
C PRO A 177 -17.39 11.14 12.43
N ASP A 178 -16.18 10.58 12.34
CA ASP A 178 -14.97 11.22 12.84
C ASP A 178 -14.51 12.29 11.83
N ARG A 179 -14.46 13.54 12.27
CA ARG A 179 -14.14 14.69 11.41
C ARG A 179 -12.65 15.00 11.50
N TYR A 180 -11.86 14.24 10.74
CA TYR A 180 -10.45 14.55 10.51
C TYR A 180 -10.26 15.15 9.10
N PRO A 181 -10.20 16.48 8.95
CA PRO A 181 -10.16 17.11 7.64
C PRO A 181 -8.86 16.79 6.92
N ILE A 182 -8.96 16.08 5.79
CA ILE A 182 -7.82 15.84 4.90
C ILE A 182 -7.46 17.19 4.24
N PRO A 183 -6.19 17.64 4.31
CA PRO A 183 -5.78 18.90 3.72
C PRO A 183 -6.02 18.90 2.21
N LYS A 184 -6.46 20.04 1.67
CA LYS A 184 -6.64 20.20 0.22
C LYS A 184 -5.29 20.05 -0.48
N ILE A 185 -5.30 19.34 -1.61
CA ILE A 185 -4.07 19.09 -2.40
C ILE A 185 -3.34 20.38 -2.77
N GLN A 186 -4.07 21.48 -3.03
CA GLN A 186 -3.44 22.78 -3.36
C GLN A 186 -2.57 23.33 -2.22
N ILE A 187 -2.97 23.11 -0.96
CA ILE A 187 -2.22 23.56 0.21
C ILE A 187 -0.90 22.79 0.28
N ALA A 188 -0.97 21.46 0.18
CA ALA A 188 0.21 20.60 0.17
C ALA A 188 1.18 20.97 -0.98
N LEU A 189 0.65 21.19 -2.19
CA LEU A 189 1.43 21.59 -3.36
C LEU A 189 2.12 22.95 -3.18
N THR A 190 1.45 23.91 -2.55
CA THR A 190 2.03 25.23 -2.26
C THR A 190 3.16 25.12 -1.25
N GLN A 191 3.03 24.24 -0.25
CA GLN A 191 4.09 24.02 0.74
C GLN A 191 5.35 23.41 0.11
N ILE A 192 5.19 22.48 -0.84
CA ILE A 192 6.34 21.86 -1.51
C ILE A 192 6.88 22.67 -2.69
N SER A 193 6.23 23.75 -3.12
CA SER A 193 6.65 24.51 -4.31
C SER A 193 8.01 25.20 -4.16
N GLN A 194 8.46 25.41 -2.92
CA GLN A 194 9.77 25.98 -2.60
C GLN A 194 10.83 24.90 -2.33
N ALA A 195 10.46 23.62 -2.33
CA ALA A 195 11.39 22.54 -2.07
C ALA A 195 12.32 22.32 -3.27
N VAL A 196 13.62 22.22 -3.00
CA VAL A 196 14.65 21.91 -4.00
C VAL A 196 14.74 20.41 -4.26
N TYR A 197 14.47 19.60 -3.23
CA TYR A 197 14.48 18.14 -3.27
C TYR A 197 13.15 17.60 -2.76
N LEU A 198 12.60 16.62 -3.46
CA LEU A 198 11.36 15.94 -3.09
C LEU A 198 11.63 14.46 -2.93
N SER A 199 11.10 13.88 -1.84
CA SER A 199 11.03 12.44 -1.64
C SER A 199 9.58 12.05 -1.44
N THR A 200 9.16 10.96 -2.07
CA THR A 200 7.80 10.44 -1.97
C THR A 200 7.86 8.98 -1.54
N MET A 201 7.14 8.64 -0.50
CA MET A 201 7.01 7.27 0.01
C MET A 201 5.53 6.90 0.02
N ASN A 202 5.22 5.64 -0.26
CA ASN A 202 3.87 5.11 -0.16
C ASN A 202 3.84 4.00 0.88
N SER A 203 2.85 4.05 1.76
CA SER A 203 2.60 2.94 2.69
C SER A 203 1.94 1.81 1.92
N LEU A 204 2.57 0.63 1.93
CA LEU A 204 1.93 -0.56 1.43
C LEU A 204 0.81 -0.96 2.39
N LYS A 205 -0.39 -1.20 1.86
CA LYS A 205 -1.49 -1.80 2.61
C LYS A 205 -1.83 -1.04 3.92
N GLY A 206 -1.60 0.27 3.99
CA GLY A 206 -1.59 1.05 5.24
C GLY A 206 -2.89 1.15 6.07
N PHE A 207 -3.95 0.42 5.72
CA PHE A 207 -5.14 0.23 6.56
C PHE A 207 -5.19 -1.13 7.27
N HIS A 208 -4.34 -2.08 6.86
CA HIS A 208 -4.18 -3.38 7.50
C HIS A 208 -3.25 -3.27 8.71
#